data_AF-A0A094GJP8-F1
#
_entry.id   AF-A0A094GJP8-F1
#
_cell.length_a   1.000
_cell.length_b   1.000
_cell.length_c   1.000
_cell.angle_alpha   90.00
_cell.angle_beta   90.00
_cell.angle_gamma   90.00
#
_symmetry.space_group_name_H-M   'P 1'
#
loop_
_entity.id
_entity.type
_entity.pdbx_description
1 polymer ?
#
loop_
_entity_poly.entity_id
_entity_poly.type
_entity_poly.pdbx_seq_one_letter_code
_entity_poly.pdbx_strand_id
1 'polypeptide(L)'
;MAAPKPTLFLVPGAWHPNTCFAPLTTHLSIAKFPIHLATLPSLNPASPTISATCTADALALRAQLLPLIEAGKDVVVVCHSYGGIPAGGAASGLAKTERAARGEEGGVLGLIYLASFVVPEGVSLVEFLGGQHAPYVQQNQPSPGLCEVSPAIPVLYADVPAPLASTLAASLLPHSLSAFDSAAPAPAWAEPAFAGKIAFLKCLADAALPTFLQDLFISLSFSNMFFQALLLFLLEPLLSAASSSEIAHGSTAAFSSACTSLATSLKLPNVTVNFAHFVPAGTVLQFQQDENLVTCNRPNQTIVSDICRVAMYVSTSSRSGITLEAWLPSTWTGRFLSTGNGGQSGCIQYEDLGYTSSLGFAAVGANNGHNGTSGLSFYHNPEVLIDFSYRSLQTGVTVGKALTQIFYKRAHTKSYYLGCSTGGRQGLESAQDFPETFDGILAGAPAIDRNRLVAWNGHFFGIIGTANSSDFISAAVWNTIHTEVLRQCDGLDGVVDGIIEDPSLCYPRPEALLCKLGSSANCLTPNQAQIVRNVFSDYIAEDRSLIFPRLQPGAELTSVSDQFSGMPSKYIGDWFKYVVYENITWDPSSFNIKDATYSIALNPANIESFKGPSALPPH
;
A
#
# COMPACT_ATOMS: atom_id res chain seq x y z
N MET A 1 -14.42 14.58 46.19
CA MET A 1 -14.74 15.50 45.07
C MET A 1 -14.43 14.75 43.77
N ALA A 2 -15.31 14.79 42.77
CA ALA A 2 -15.01 14.18 41.47
C ALA A 2 -13.78 14.87 40.86
N ALA A 3 -12.90 14.11 40.21
CA ALA A 3 -11.75 14.68 39.53
C ALA A 3 -12.21 15.71 38.48
N PRO A 4 -11.53 16.86 38.35
CA PRO A 4 -11.87 17.87 37.35
C PRO A 4 -11.76 17.26 35.93
N LYS A 5 -12.71 17.61 35.06
CA LYS A 5 -12.72 17.13 33.67
C LYS A 5 -11.54 17.71 32.89
N PRO A 6 -10.93 16.94 31.96
CA PRO A 6 -9.86 17.46 31.12
C PRO A 6 -10.38 18.52 30.16
N THR A 7 -9.49 19.44 29.77
CA THR A 7 -9.76 20.39 28.69
C THR A 7 -9.66 19.68 27.36
N LEU A 8 -10.65 19.85 26.48
CA LEU A 8 -10.64 19.30 25.14
C LEU A 8 -10.04 20.33 24.18
N PHE A 9 -8.88 20.02 23.61
CA PHE A 9 -8.19 20.86 22.64
C PHE A 9 -8.55 20.38 21.23
N LEU A 10 -9.49 21.07 20.59
CA LEU A 10 -10.06 20.64 19.31
C LEU A 10 -9.29 21.28 18.15
N VAL A 11 -8.70 20.45 17.30
CA VAL A 11 -7.91 20.87 16.14
C VAL A 11 -8.70 20.59 14.84
N PRO A 12 -9.00 21.62 14.04
CA PRO A 12 -9.77 21.45 12.81
C PRO A 12 -8.96 20.77 11.71
N GLY A 13 -9.68 20.30 10.69
CA GLY A 13 -9.11 19.74 9.47
C GLY A 13 -8.79 20.80 8.43
N ALA A 14 -8.29 20.35 7.27
CA ALA A 14 -8.03 21.22 6.13
C ALA A 14 -9.30 22.01 5.74
N TRP A 15 -9.12 23.23 5.26
CA TRP A 15 -10.17 24.19 4.84
C TRP A 15 -11.16 24.67 5.91
N HIS A 16 -11.19 24.07 7.11
CA HIS A 16 -12.20 24.39 8.11
C HIS A 16 -11.70 25.44 9.12
N PRO A 17 -12.44 26.54 9.34
CA PRO A 17 -12.24 27.37 10.52
C PRO A 17 -12.64 26.60 11.78
N ASN A 18 -12.09 26.97 12.93
CA ASN A 18 -12.37 26.29 14.21
C ASN A 18 -13.85 26.35 14.65
N THR A 19 -14.64 27.24 14.04
CA THR A 19 -16.09 27.33 14.20
C THR A 19 -16.84 26.11 13.68
N CYS A 20 -16.20 25.25 12.88
CA CYS A 20 -16.79 23.98 12.43
C CYS A 20 -17.22 23.08 13.59
N PHE A 21 -16.59 23.23 14.77
CA PHE A 21 -16.95 22.47 15.97
C PHE A 21 -18.14 23.04 16.75
N ALA A 22 -18.78 24.13 16.32
CA ALA A 22 -19.86 24.77 17.10
C ALA A 22 -21.00 23.81 17.55
N PRO A 23 -21.47 22.86 16.71
CA PRO A 23 -22.44 21.86 17.16
C PRO A 23 -21.86 20.95 18.26
N LEU A 24 -20.62 20.49 18.07
CA LEU A 24 -19.92 19.62 19.03
C LEU A 24 -19.66 20.35 20.36
N THR A 25 -19.19 21.59 20.33
CA THR A 25 -18.88 22.36 21.54
C THR A 25 -20.11 22.67 22.38
N THR A 26 -21.28 22.80 21.75
CA THR A 26 -22.56 22.92 22.46
C THR A 26 -22.80 21.69 23.35
N HIS A 27 -22.68 20.49 22.78
CA HIS A 27 -22.86 19.25 23.54
C HIS A 27 -21.78 19.03 24.60
N LEU A 28 -20.52 19.33 24.29
CA LEU A 28 -19.41 19.19 25.23
C LEU A 28 -19.51 20.17 26.41
N SER A 29 -20.04 21.38 26.18
CA SER A 29 -20.30 22.39 27.21
C SER A 29 -21.44 21.96 28.15
N ILE A 30 -22.51 21.37 27.62
CA ILE A 30 -23.58 20.76 28.43
C ILE A 30 -23.02 19.63 29.30
N ALA A 31 -22.11 18.83 28.73
CA ALA A 31 -21.37 17.81 29.46
C ALA A 31 -20.30 18.40 30.39
N LYS A 32 -20.14 19.72 30.49
CA LYS A 32 -19.21 20.45 31.37
C LYS A 32 -17.73 20.16 31.11
N PHE A 33 -17.35 19.82 29.87
CA PHE A 33 -15.94 19.80 29.48
C PHE A 33 -15.46 21.23 29.19
N PRO A 34 -14.32 21.67 29.73
CA PRO A 34 -13.63 22.86 29.23
C PRO A 34 -13.15 22.61 27.79
N ILE A 35 -13.21 23.62 26.92
CA ILE A 35 -12.92 23.47 25.48
C ILE A 35 -11.96 24.58 25.04
N HIS A 36 -10.96 24.22 24.26
CA HIS A 36 -10.12 25.14 23.51
C HIS A 36 -10.25 24.85 22.01
N LEU A 37 -10.63 25.86 21.22
CA LEU A 37 -10.77 25.76 19.77
C LEU A 37 -9.49 26.26 19.09
N ALA A 38 -8.68 25.34 18.60
CA ALA A 38 -7.39 25.68 18.02
C ALA A 38 -7.51 26.22 16.59
N THR A 39 -6.60 27.09 16.19
CA THR A 39 -6.49 27.61 14.82
C THR A 39 -5.17 27.21 14.17
N LEU A 40 -5.17 27.06 12.85
CA LEU A 40 -4.00 26.70 12.05
C LEU A 40 -3.55 27.89 11.18
N PRO A 41 -2.27 28.30 11.19
CA PRO A 41 -1.77 29.34 10.28
C PRO A 41 -1.82 28.95 8.80
N SER A 42 -1.90 27.66 8.48
CA SER A 42 -2.12 27.16 7.12
C SER A 42 -3.50 27.41 6.54
N LEU A 43 -4.47 27.85 7.34
CA LEU A 43 -5.81 28.22 6.88
C LEU A 43 -5.83 29.68 6.42
N ASN A 44 -6.07 29.88 5.13
CA ASN A 44 -6.12 31.17 4.44
C ASN A 44 -4.92 32.11 4.71
N PRO A 45 -3.67 31.62 4.59
CA PRO A 45 -2.49 32.44 4.88
C PRO A 45 -2.30 33.52 3.82
N ALA A 46 -1.82 34.69 4.27
CA ALA A 46 -1.37 35.75 3.36
C ALA A 46 -0.09 35.38 2.58
N SER A 47 0.68 34.38 3.04
CA SER A 47 1.96 33.95 2.43
C SER A 47 2.11 32.42 2.46
N PRO A 48 1.49 31.70 1.51
CA PRO A 48 1.31 30.24 1.57
C PRO A 48 2.59 29.41 1.38
N THR A 49 3.62 29.92 0.70
CA THR A 49 4.77 29.10 0.26
C THR A 49 5.95 29.04 1.22
N ILE A 50 5.97 29.87 2.27
CA ILE A 50 7.15 30.00 3.17
C ILE A 50 6.79 29.83 4.66
N SER A 51 5.57 30.19 5.07
CA SER A 51 5.21 30.31 6.50
C SER A 51 4.08 29.38 6.96
N ALA A 52 3.56 28.54 6.06
CA ALA A 52 2.36 27.73 6.26
C ALA A 52 2.61 26.25 5.95
N THR A 53 3.62 25.68 6.60
CA THR A 53 4.02 24.26 6.55
C THR A 53 3.35 23.45 7.66
N CYS A 54 3.39 22.12 7.59
CA CYS A 54 2.91 21.24 8.65
C CYS A 54 3.64 21.49 9.99
N THR A 55 4.94 21.76 9.94
CA THR A 55 5.74 22.12 11.12
C THR A 55 5.34 23.47 11.69
N ALA A 56 5.03 24.46 10.84
CA ALA A 56 4.55 25.77 11.30
C ALA A 56 3.19 25.65 12.01
N ASP A 57 2.29 24.82 11.49
CA ASP A 57 1.03 24.48 12.16
C ASP A 57 1.26 23.81 13.50
N ALA A 58 2.15 22.81 13.57
CA ALA A 58 2.47 22.13 14.83
C ALA A 58 3.04 23.08 15.89
N LEU A 59 3.92 24.00 15.51
CA LEU A 59 4.46 25.03 16.41
C LEU A 59 3.38 26.00 16.89
N ALA A 60 2.48 26.44 16.00
CA ALA A 60 1.37 27.32 16.34
C ALA A 60 0.34 26.65 17.27
N LEU A 61 0.04 25.36 17.04
CA LEU A 61 -0.79 24.56 17.93
C LEU A 61 -0.11 24.37 19.29
N ARG A 62 1.20 24.10 19.31
CA ARG A 62 1.97 23.97 20.55
C ARG A 62 1.95 25.26 21.37
N ALA A 63 2.09 26.42 20.72
CA ALA A 63 2.00 27.73 21.37
C ALA A 63 0.62 28.00 22.00
N GLN A 64 -0.45 27.40 21.47
CA GLN A 64 -1.79 27.45 22.05
C GLN A 64 -1.99 26.41 23.17
N LEU A 65 -1.36 25.23 23.04
CA LEU A 65 -1.50 24.11 23.97
C LEU A 65 -0.69 24.31 25.26
N LEU A 66 0.54 24.84 25.17
CA LEU A 66 1.44 25.03 26.31
C LEU A 66 0.83 25.88 27.43
N PRO A 67 0.21 27.05 27.19
CA PRO A 67 -0.38 27.86 28.26
C PRO A 67 -1.48 27.13 29.06
N LEU A 68 -2.22 26.21 28.43
CA LEU A 68 -3.23 25.41 29.12
C LEU A 68 -2.56 24.44 30.10
N ILE A 69 -1.52 23.76 29.63
CA ILE A 69 -0.78 22.76 30.39
C ILE A 69 0.03 23.42 31.52
N GLU A 70 0.67 24.55 31.25
CA GLU A 70 1.44 25.34 32.22
C GLU A 70 0.54 25.94 33.33
N ALA A 71 -0.74 26.17 33.03
CA ALA A 71 -1.76 26.50 34.02
C ALA A 71 -2.23 25.28 34.85
N GLY A 72 -1.51 24.15 34.79
CA GLY A 72 -1.79 22.93 35.53
C GLY A 72 -2.91 22.06 34.97
N LYS A 73 -3.44 22.37 33.77
CA LYS A 73 -4.60 21.65 33.22
C LYS A 73 -4.18 20.32 32.57
N ASP A 74 -5.04 19.33 32.76
CA ASP A 74 -5.00 18.09 31.99
C ASP A 74 -5.78 18.27 30.69
N VAL A 75 -5.19 17.86 29.56
CA VAL A 75 -5.71 18.13 28.22
C VAL A 75 -5.88 16.84 27.42
N VAL A 76 -6.99 16.70 26.68
CA VAL A 76 -7.13 15.69 25.63
C VAL A 76 -7.15 16.42 24.29
N VAL A 77 -6.26 16.02 23.38
CA VAL A 77 -6.15 16.65 22.06
C VAL A 77 -7.01 15.86 21.08
N VAL A 78 -7.94 16.54 20.42
CA VAL A 78 -8.85 15.95 19.42
C VAL A 78 -8.42 16.43 18.05
N CYS A 79 -7.99 15.49 17.21
CA CYS A 79 -7.38 15.75 15.93
C CYS A 79 -8.33 15.35 14.81
N HIS A 80 -8.82 16.31 14.02
CA HIS A 80 -9.75 16.05 12.92
C HIS A 80 -9.03 16.12 11.56
N SER A 81 -9.22 15.13 10.69
CA SER A 81 -8.72 15.13 9.31
C SER A 81 -7.21 15.49 9.25
N TYR A 82 -6.81 16.44 8.40
CA TYR A 82 -5.44 16.99 8.31
C TYR A 82 -4.86 17.39 9.67
N GLY A 83 -5.67 17.95 10.57
CA GLY A 83 -5.24 18.40 11.90
C GLY A 83 -4.60 17.30 12.75
N GLY A 84 -4.83 16.02 12.42
CA GLY A 84 -4.10 14.84 12.91
C GLY A 84 -2.59 14.98 12.97
N ILE A 85 -2.04 15.51 11.88
CA ILE A 85 -0.60 15.55 11.64
C ILE A 85 0.07 16.62 12.51
N PRO A 86 -0.29 17.93 12.39
CA PRO A 86 0.33 18.95 13.22
C PRO A 86 -0.07 18.85 14.70
N ALA A 87 -1.27 18.34 15.04
CA ALA A 87 -1.65 18.12 16.45
C ALA A 87 -0.79 17.05 17.12
N GLY A 88 -0.44 15.99 16.39
CA GLY A 88 0.52 14.98 16.85
C GLY A 88 1.86 15.61 17.20
N GLY A 89 2.42 16.43 16.31
CA GLY A 89 3.66 17.17 16.58
C GLY A 89 3.55 18.16 17.75
N ALA A 90 2.43 18.88 17.84
CA ALA A 90 2.21 19.87 18.89
C ALA A 90 2.20 19.25 20.29
N ALA A 91 1.64 18.04 20.42
CA ALA A 91 1.53 17.30 21.69
C ALA A 91 2.81 16.57 22.10
N SER A 92 3.82 16.49 21.23
CA SER A 92 5.05 15.71 21.47
C SER A 92 5.80 16.18 22.72
N GLY A 93 6.19 15.25 23.60
CA GLY A 93 6.87 15.51 24.86
C GLY A 93 6.03 16.20 25.93
N LEU A 94 4.70 16.28 25.74
CA LEU A 94 3.76 16.92 26.67
C LEU A 94 2.88 15.93 27.42
N ALA A 95 3.20 14.63 27.37
CA ALA A 95 2.44 13.60 28.08
C ALA A 95 2.36 13.88 29.58
N LYS A 96 1.16 13.77 30.15
CA LYS A 96 0.92 14.01 31.58
C LYS A 96 1.81 13.17 32.50
N THR A 97 2.04 11.91 32.14
CA THR A 97 2.87 10.98 32.92
C THR A 97 4.32 11.42 32.99
N GLU A 98 4.88 11.92 31.88
CA GLU A 98 6.26 12.38 31.83
C GLU A 98 6.45 13.73 32.52
N ARG A 99 5.49 14.65 32.33
CA ARG A 99 5.47 15.93 33.04
C ARG A 99 5.41 15.74 34.56
N ALA A 100 4.51 14.86 35.01
CA ALA A 100 4.40 14.53 36.43
C ALA A 100 5.71 13.91 36.99
N ALA A 101 6.40 13.07 36.20
CA ALA A 101 7.71 12.53 36.58
C ALA A 101 8.79 13.62 36.73
N ARG A 102 8.66 14.76 36.03
CA ARG A 102 9.51 15.95 36.19
C ARG A 102 9.04 16.92 37.28
N GLY A 103 7.99 16.59 38.03
CA GLY A 103 7.39 17.47 39.02
C GLY A 103 6.60 18.64 38.43
N GLU A 104 6.25 18.57 37.14
CA GLU A 104 5.44 19.58 36.45
C GLU A 104 3.94 19.28 36.61
N GLU A 105 3.13 20.31 36.78
CA GLU A 105 1.68 20.21 36.75
C GLU A 105 1.14 20.23 35.30
N GLY A 106 -0.11 19.76 35.14
CA GLY A 106 -0.78 19.65 33.84
C GLY A 106 -0.15 18.66 32.85
N GLY A 107 -0.78 18.47 31.69
CA GLY A 107 -0.23 17.68 30.60
C GLY A 107 -1.28 17.05 29.70
N VAL A 108 -0.83 16.47 28.58
CA VAL A 108 -1.71 15.78 27.63
C VAL A 108 -1.99 14.37 28.15
N LEU A 109 -3.27 14.07 28.37
CA LEU A 109 -3.76 12.77 28.81
C LEU A 109 -3.87 11.76 27.67
N GLY A 110 -4.09 12.22 26.44
CA GLY A 110 -4.34 11.34 25.31
C GLY A 110 -4.74 12.09 24.05
N LEU A 111 -4.81 11.34 22.95
CA LEU A 111 -5.11 11.82 21.60
C LEU A 111 -6.36 11.12 21.09
N ILE A 112 -7.28 11.88 20.49
CA ILE A 112 -8.46 11.33 19.81
C ILE A 112 -8.39 11.75 18.34
N TYR A 113 -8.13 10.80 17.46
CA TYR A 113 -8.14 10.98 16.02
C TYR A 113 -9.56 10.78 15.49
N LEU A 114 -10.14 11.80 14.85
CA LEU A 114 -11.49 11.77 14.27
C LEU A 114 -11.38 11.85 12.76
N ALA A 115 -11.66 10.73 12.06
CA ALA A 115 -11.48 10.61 10.61
C ALA A 115 -10.21 11.34 10.12
N SER A 116 -9.07 10.96 10.70
CA SER A 116 -7.86 11.78 10.71
C SER A 116 -6.64 11.03 10.23
N PHE A 117 -5.68 11.76 9.67
CA PHE A 117 -4.43 11.20 9.19
C PHE A 117 -3.46 10.96 10.35
N VAL A 118 -2.79 9.80 10.31
CA VAL A 118 -1.71 9.44 11.24
C VAL A 118 -0.45 9.20 10.43
N VAL A 119 0.29 10.29 10.17
CA VAL A 119 1.46 10.30 9.27
C VAL A 119 2.76 10.20 10.08
N PRO A 120 3.71 9.30 9.73
CA PRO A 120 5.01 9.20 10.37
C PRO A 120 5.85 10.48 10.26
N GLU A 121 6.76 10.65 11.21
CA GLU A 121 7.76 11.73 11.15
C GLU A 121 8.53 11.70 9.81
N GLY A 122 8.78 12.89 9.27
CA GLY A 122 9.60 13.04 8.06
C GLY A 122 8.84 12.80 6.75
N VAL A 123 7.61 12.29 6.81
CA VAL A 123 6.78 12.00 5.62
C VAL A 123 5.73 13.11 5.45
N SER A 124 5.60 13.66 4.25
CA SER A 124 4.52 14.60 3.92
C SER A 124 3.18 13.87 3.72
N LEU A 125 2.05 14.59 3.81
CA LEU A 125 0.74 14.00 3.53
C LEU A 125 0.66 13.49 2.09
N VAL A 126 1.25 14.22 1.15
CA VAL A 126 1.25 13.85 -0.28
C VAL A 126 2.07 12.59 -0.53
N GLU A 127 3.28 12.49 0.01
CA GLU A 127 4.10 11.27 -0.09
C GLU A 127 3.38 10.08 0.54
N PHE A 128 2.75 10.30 1.69
CA PHE A 128 1.98 9.27 2.39
C PHE A 128 0.78 8.75 1.57
N LEU A 129 0.21 9.60 0.70
CA LEU A 129 -0.87 9.25 -0.23
C LEU A 129 -0.37 8.76 -1.59
N GLY A 130 0.92 8.45 -1.74
CA GLY A 130 1.49 7.91 -2.99
C GLY A 130 2.02 8.96 -3.96
N GLY A 131 2.31 10.17 -3.47
CA GLY A 131 2.99 11.23 -4.22
C GLY A 131 2.07 12.18 -5.00
N GLN A 132 0.75 12.11 -4.78
CA GLN A 132 -0.22 13.02 -5.38
C GLN A 132 -1.26 13.51 -4.36
N HIS A 133 -1.75 14.73 -4.52
CA HIS A 133 -2.90 15.22 -3.76
C HIS A 133 -4.18 14.49 -4.16
N ALA A 134 -5.13 14.39 -3.24
CA ALA A 134 -6.44 13.80 -3.54
C ALA A 134 -7.16 14.56 -4.67
N PRO A 135 -7.95 13.88 -5.52
CA PRO A 135 -8.56 14.47 -6.73
C PRO A 135 -9.45 15.69 -6.47
N TYR A 136 -10.04 15.78 -5.28
CA TYR A 136 -10.88 16.90 -4.86
C TYR A 136 -10.10 18.14 -4.42
N VAL A 137 -8.77 18.07 -4.31
CA VAL A 137 -7.89 19.19 -3.93
C VAL A 137 -7.56 20.01 -5.17
N GLN A 138 -8.21 21.16 -5.31
CA GLN A 138 -7.97 22.12 -6.38
C GLN A 138 -6.73 22.94 -6.04
N GLN A 139 -5.59 22.56 -6.60
CA GLN A 139 -4.31 23.21 -6.35
C GLN A 139 -4.23 24.58 -7.03
N ASN A 140 -3.48 25.49 -6.41
CA ASN A 140 -3.27 26.87 -6.85
C ASN A 140 -4.55 27.69 -6.99
N GLN A 141 -5.56 27.38 -6.16
CA GLN A 141 -6.80 28.12 -6.04
C GLN A 141 -6.96 28.64 -4.60
N PRO A 142 -7.43 29.89 -4.42
CA PRO A 142 -7.74 30.90 -5.42
C PRO A 142 -6.49 31.61 -5.97
N SER A 143 -5.30 31.27 -5.46
CA SER A 143 -4.02 31.82 -5.89
C SER A 143 -2.90 30.78 -5.75
N PRO A 144 -1.73 30.99 -6.40
CA PRO A 144 -0.60 30.07 -6.30
C PRO A 144 -0.20 29.74 -4.86
N GLY A 145 0.06 28.47 -4.57
CA GLY A 145 0.42 27.95 -3.25
C GLY A 145 -0.75 27.67 -2.31
N LEU A 146 -1.99 28.05 -2.67
CA LEU A 146 -3.20 27.67 -1.94
C LEU A 146 -3.93 26.53 -2.63
N CYS A 147 -4.84 25.90 -1.91
CA CYS A 147 -5.79 24.94 -2.46
C CYS A 147 -7.18 25.11 -1.86
N GLU A 148 -8.17 24.76 -2.66
CA GLU A 148 -9.57 24.64 -2.26
C GLU A 148 -10.04 23.20 -2.45
N VAL A 149 -11.18 22.86 -1.85
CA VAL A 149 -11.82 21.57 -2.02
C VAL A 149 -13.00 21.72 -2.99
N SER A 150 -13.05 20.91 -4.05
CA SER A 150 -14.15 20.93 -5.01
C SER A 150 -14.38 19.53 -5.62
N PRO A 151 -15.63 19.04 -5.66
CA PRO A 151 -16.85 19.65 -5.09
C PRO A 151 -16.93 19.50 -3.55
N ALA A 152 -17.11 20.61 -2.82
CA ALA A 152 -17.01 20.60 -1.35
C ALA A 152 -18.11 19.79 -0.63
N ILE A 153 -19.37 19.93 -1.05
CA ILE A 153 -20.53 19.28 -0.39
C ILE A 153 -20.45 17.74 -0.45
N PRO A 154 -20.34 17.10 -1.63
CA PRO A 154 -20.29 15.64 -1.69
C PRO A 154 -19.00 15.05 -1.10
N VAL A 155 -17.94 15.85 -0.94
CA VAL A 155 -16.68 15.37 -0.35
C VAL A 155 -16.68 15.48 1.18
N LEU A 156 -17.12 16.61 1.74
CA LEU A 156 -16.99 16.90 3.17
C LEU A 156 -18.29 16.80 3.96
N TYR A 157 -19.45 16.81 3.27
CA TYR A 157 -20.77 16.97 3.88
C TYR A 157 -21.81 16.04 3.26
N ALA A 158 -21.37 14.87 2.75
CA ALA A 158 -22.20 13.93 1.98
C ALA A 158 -23.44 13.44 2.75
N ASP A 159 -23.34 13.32 4.07
CA ASP A 159 -24.38 12.85 4.98
C ASP A 159 -25.05 13.99 5.79
N VAL A 160 -24.73 15.25 5.47
CA VAL A 160 -25.26 16.43 6.15
C VAL A 160 -26.50 16.98 5.41
N PRO A 161 -27.59 17.34 6.12
CA PRO A 161 -28.77 17.94 5.49
C PRO A 161 -28.43 19.15 4.62
N ALA A 162 -28.96 19.20 3.40
CA ALA A 162 -28.57 20.17 2.37
C ALA A 162 -28.48 21.65 2.82
N PRO A 163 -29.43 22.21 3.61
CA PRO A 163 -29.34 23.60 4.08
C PRO A 163 -28.14 23.85 4.98
N LEU A 164 -27.79 22.89 5.83
CA LEU A 164 -26.63 22.95 6.70
C LEU A 164 -25.34 22.70 5.89
N ALA A 165 -25.34 21.73 4.98
CA ALA A 165 -24.20 21.44 4.12
C ALA A 165 -23.77 22.65 3.27
N SER A 166 -24.74 23.39 2.70
CA SER A 166 -24.46 24.62 1.95
C SER A 166 -23.88 25.72 2.84
N THR A 167 -24.39 25.86 4.07
CA THR A 167 -23.89 26.84 5.04
C THR A 167 -22.46 26.51 5.47
N LEU A 168 -22.16 25.25 5.74
CA LEU A 168 -20.82 24.79 6.13
C LEU A 168 -19.83 24.88 4.96
N ALA A 169 -20.23 24.49 3.74
CA ALA A 169 -19.41 24.62 2.55
C ALA A 169 -19.05 26.08 2.25
N ALA A 170 -19.99 27.02 2.44
CA ALA A 170 -19.72 28.45 2.28
C ALA A 170 -18.77 29.04 3.35
N SER A 171 -18.55 28.33 4.46
CA SER A 171 -17.62 28.75 5.52
C SER A 171 -16.20 28.24 5.34
N LEU A 172 -15.95 27.40 4.32
CA LEU A 172 -14.63 26.88 4.01
C LEU A 172 -13.71 28.01 3.53
N LEU A 173 -12.43 27.90 3.88
CA LEU A 173 -11.41 28.84 3.46
C LEU A 173 -10.30 28.10 2.71
N PRO A 174 -9.57 28.78 1.80
CA PRO A 174 -8.41 28.19 1.14
C PRO A 174 -7.36 27.71 2.13
N HIS A 175 -6.59 26.69 1.78
CA HIS A 175 -5.57 26.10 2.64
C HIS A 175 -4.21 26.07 1.95
N SER A 176 -3.11 26.19 2.68
CA SER A 176 -1.76 26.13 2.12
C SER A 176 -1.44 24.74 1.55
N LEU A 177 -0.96 24.66 0.31
CA LEU A 177 -0.42 23.42 -0.27
C LEU A 177 0.82 22.95 0.48
N SER A 178 1.67 23.90 0.90
CA SER A 178 2.89 23.60 1.65
C SER A 178 2.61 22.85 2.97
N ALA A 179 1.41 23.02 3.53
CA ALA A 179 0.97 22.30 4.72
C ALA A 179 0.79 20.79 4.47
N PHE A 180 0.49 20.40 3.22
CA PHE A 180 0.34 19.01 2.79
C PHE A 180 1.64 18.43 2.25
N ASP A 181 2.47 19.26 1.61
CA ASP A 181 3.71 18.85 0.92
C ASP A 181 4.93 18.76 1.84
N SER A 182 4.87 19.41 3.00
CA SER A 182 5.99 19.41 3.95
C SER A 182 5.96 18.21 4.88
N ALA A 183 7.15 17.74 5.26
CA ALA A 183 7.34 16.64 6.19
C ALA A 183 6.61 16.85 7.52
N ALA A 184 5.95 15.80 8.01
CA ALA A 184 5.32 15.81 9.32
C ALA A 184 6.37 15.88 10.45
N PRO A 185 6.11 16.63 11.53
CA PRO A 185 6.96 16.63 12.72
C PRO A 185 6.86 15.31 13.50
N ALA A 186 7.85 15.05 14.37
CA ALA A 186 7.83 13.93 15.32
C ALA A 186 6.51 13.90 16.12
N PRO A 187 5.70 12.84 15.99
CA PRO A 187 4.36 12.88 16.54
C PRO A 187 4.24 12.22 17.92
N ALA A 188 3.42 12.82 18.78
CA ALA A 188 3.09 12.32 20.12
C ALA A 188 2.48 10.91 20.12
N TRP A 189 1.77 10.50 19.07
CA TRP A 189 1.18 9.16 19.02
C TRP A 189 2.24 8.05 18.95
N ALA A 190 3.47 8.36 18.55
CA ALA A 190 4.57 7.41 18.58
C ALA A 190 5.09 7.22 20.02
N GLU A 191 5.01 8.25 20.87
CA GLU A 191 5.63 8.30 22.20
C GLU A 191 5.07 7.23 23.16
N PRO A 192 5.92 6.52 23.91
CA PRO A 192 5.48 5.45 24.80
C PRO A 192 4.51 5.93 25.88
N ALA A 193 4.65 7.19 26.28
CA ALA A 193 3.79 7.81 27.27
C ALA A 193 2.31 7.91 26.83
N PHE A 194 2.04 7.81 25.53
CA PHE A 194 0.69 7.77 24.95
C PHE A 194 0.23 6.36 24.58
N ALA A 195 1.02 5.32 24.83
CA ALA A 195 0.60 3.94 24.64
C ALA A 195 -0.68 3.64 25.45
N GLY A 196 -1.72 3.15 24.78
CA GLY A 196 -3.04 2.90 25.38
C GLY A 196 -3.87 4.16 25.68
N LYS A 197 -3.43 5.35 25.23
CA LYS A 197 -4.10 6.64 25.42
C LYS A 197 -4.42 7.34 24.09
N ILE A 198 -4.50 6.56 23.02
CA ILE A 198 -4.87 7.01 21.69
C ILE A 198 -6.18 6.32 21.32
N ALA A 199 -7.17 7.11 20.92
CA ALA A 199 -8.42 6.61 20.39
C ALA A 199 -8.61 7.08 18.95
N PHE A 200 -9.17 6.22 18.10
CA PHE A 200 -9.55 6.58 16.74
C PHE A 200 -11.07 6.45 16.59
N LEU A 201 -11.72 7.52 16.17
CA LEU A 201 -13.14 7.58 15.83
C LEU A 201 -13.25 7.51 14.31
N LYS A 202 -13.76 6.37 13.83
CA LYS A 202 -14.00 6.13 12.42
C LYS A 202 -15.33 6.71 11.98
N CYS A 203 -15.33 7.48 10.90
CA CYS A 203 -16.55 7.97 10.26
C CYS A 203 -16.87 7.08 9.06
N LEU A 204 -17.92 6.26 9.17
CA LEU A 204 -18.16 5.18 8.20
C LEU A 204 -18.65 5.66 6.82
N ALA A 205 -19.24 6.85 6.75
CA ALA A 205 -19.75 7.47 5.54
C ALA A 205 -18.87 8.65 5.08
N ASP A 206 -17.62 8.70 5.53
CA ASP A 206 -16.70 9.78 5.17
C ASP A 206 -16.24 9.64 3.72
N ALA A 207 -16.61 10.61 2.87
CA ALA A 207 -16.29 10.62 1.45
C ALA A 207 -14.90 11.22 1.16
N ALA A 208 -14.33 11.99 2.09
CA ALA A 208 -13.00 12.58 1.93
C ALA A 208 -11.90 11.60 2.35
N LEU A 209 -12.14 10.86 3.44
CA LEU A 209 -11.29 9.79 3.94
C LEU A 209 -12.12 8.50 4.08
N PRO A 210 -12.32 7.72 2.99
CA PRO A 210 -13.01 6.43 3.04
C PRO A 210 -12.50 5.50 4.14
N THR A 211 -13.37 4.63 4.63
CA THR A 211 -13.08 3.74 5.78
C THR A 211 -11.86 2.86 5.59
N PHE A 212 -11.59 2.39 4.36
CA PHE A 212 -10.40 1.60 4.06
C PHE A 212 -9.10 2.41 4.25
N LEU A 213 -9.10 3.71 3.93
CA LEU A 213 -7.95 4.58 4.21
C LEU A 213 -7.81 4.83 5.71
N GLN A 214 -8.92 5.06 6.42
CA GLN A 214 -8.90 5.18 7.89
C GLN A 214 -8.32 3.90 8.54
N ASP A 215 -8.69 2.70 8.05
CA ASP A 215 -8.15 1.43 8.53
C ASP A 215 -6.66 1.24 8.23
N LEU A 216 -6.23 1.64 7.02
CA LEU A 216 -4.82 1.67 6.66
C LEU A 216 -4.03 2.53 7.65
N PHE A 217 -4.49 3.75 7.93
CA PHE A 217 -3.79 4.68 8.84
C PHE A 217 -3.74 4.17 10.29
N ILE A 218 -4.83 3.56 10.76
CA ILE A 218 -4.89 2.90 12.07
C ILE A 218 -3.84 1.78 12.14
N SER A 219 -3.78 0.90 11.13
CA SER A 219 -2.85 -0.25 11.11
C SER A 219 -1.37 0.16 11.09
N LEU A 220 -1.04 1.24 10.39
CA LEU A 220 0.31 1.81 10.32
C LEU A 220 0.74 2.46 11.65
N SER A 221 -0.19 3.09 12.38
CA SER A 221 0.08 3.76 13.66
C SER A 221 0.37 2.81 14.82
N PHE A 222 -0.32 1.66 14.88
CA PHE A 222 -0.10 0.64 15.92
C PHE A 222 1.19 -0.17 15.74
N SER A 223 1.74 -0.19 14.52
CA SER A 223 3.01 -0.87 14.23
C SER A 223 4.23 -0.12 14.80
N ASN A 224 4.09 1.19 15.09
CA ASN A 224 5.15 2.05 15.63
C ASN A 224 5.10 2.24 17.17
N MET A 225 3.98 1.94 17.84
CA MET A 225 3.89 2.02 19.32
C MET A 225 4.75 0.98 20.05
N PHE A 226 5.11 -0.13 19.38
CA PHE A 226 6.05 -1.13 19.94
C PHE A 226 7.52 -0.68 19.88
N PHE A 227 7.84 0.33 19.08
CA PHE A 227 9.21 0.76 18.82
C PHE A 227 9.80 1.65 19.93
N GLN A 228 9.01 2.57 20.50
CA GLN A 228 9.57 3.50 21.50
C GLN A 228 9.51 2.98 22.94
N ALA A 229 8.67 1.99 23.26
CA ALA A 229 8.68 1.36 24.59
C ALA A 229 10.03 0.66 24.88
N LEU A 230 10.79 0.31 23.84
CA LEU A 230 12.14 -0.27 23.97
C LEU A 230 13.24 0.78 24.20
N LEU A 231 13.01 2.05 23.81
CA LEU A 231 14.02 3.12 23.92
C LEU A 231 14.10 3.72 25.34
N LEU A 232 12.98 3.74 26.08
CA LEU A 232 12.96 4.18 27.49
C LEU A 232 13.62 3.17 28.45
N PHE A 233 13.82 1.91 28.03
CA PHE A 233 14.58 0.92 28.81
C PHE A 233 16.10 1.06 28.68
N LEU A 234 16.60 1.94 27.78
CA LEU A 234 18.03 2.06 27.49
C LEU A 234 18.70 3.31 28.11
N LEU A 235 17.99 4.11 28.94
CA LEU A 235 18.52 5.38 29.46
C LEU A 235 18.36 5.66 30.97
N GLU A 236 18.15 4.64 31.81
CA GLU A 236 18.51 4.76 33.24
C GLU A 236 19.62 3.77 33.61
N PRO A 237 20.81 4.28 33.98
CA PRO A 237 21.44 3.75 35.18
C PRO A 237 21.98 4.87 36.08
N LEU A 238 21.59 4.77 37.36
CA LEU A 238 22.38 5.01 38.59
C LEU A 238 21.62 5.84 39.61
N LEU A 239 20.91 5.16 40.53
CA LEU A 239 21.10 5.26 41.99
C LEU A 239 20.02 4.46 42.70
N SER A 240 20.34 3.22 43.07
CA SER A 240 20.29 2.70 44.45
C SER A 240 20.11 1.19 44.43
N ALA A 241 21.04 0.50 45.09
CA ALA A 241 21.01 -0.93 45.29
C ALA A 241 19.87 -1.34 46.23
N ALA A 242 19.04 -2.30 45.80
CA ALA A 242 18.53 -3.39 46.65
C ALA A 242 17.67 -4.37 45.81
N SER A 243 18.17 -5.59 45.67
CA SER A 243 17.46 -6.87 45.49
C SER A 243 16.01 -6.86 44.96
N SER A 244 15.76 -7.42 43.77
CA SER A 244 15.10 -8.75 43.57
C SER A 244 14.57 -8.98 42.14
N SER A 245 14.67 -10.25 41.72
CA SER A 245 13.95 -10.98 40.65
C SER A 245 14.43 -10.95 39.18
N GLU A 246 15.26 -11.95 38.84
CA GLU A 246 15.51 -12.51 37.50
C GLU A 246 14.33 -13.39 37.02
N ILE A 247 13.41 -12.92 36.16
CA ILE A 247 12.58 -13.81 35.29
C ILE A 247 12.13 -13.04 34.03
N ALA A 248 12.97 -12.91 32.99
CA ALA A 248 12.55 -12.54 31.61
C ALA A 248 13.66 -12.70 30.55
N HIS A 249 14.94 -12.63 30.93
CA HIS A 249 16.08 -12.61 29.99
C HIS A 249 16.43 -13.97 29.33
N GLY A 250 15.77 -15.07 29.73
CA GLY A 250 16.13 -16.43 29.28
C GLY A 250 15.63 -16.84 27.89
N SER A 251 14.46 -16.35 27.43
CA SER A 251 13.84 -16.83 26.18
C SER A 251 14.44 -16.19 24.93
N THR A 252 14.74 -14.89 24.95
CA THR A 252 15.29 -14.17 23.79
C THR A 252 16.73 -14.58 23.50
N ALA A 253 17.56 -14.77 24.54
CA ALA A 253 18.93 -15.25 24.38
C ALA A 253 18.99 -16.67 23.78
N ALA A 254 18.12 -17.57 24.24
CA ALA A 254 18.01 -18.91 23.69
C ALA A 254 17.55 -18.91 22.23
N PHE A 255 16.55 -18.08 21.89
CA PHE A 255 16.05 -17.93 20.53
C PHE A 255 17.13 -17.35 19.58
N SER A 256 17.83 -16.30 20.02
CA SER A 256 18.92 -15.71 19.25
C SER A 256 20.06 -16.71 19.01
N SER A 257 20.45 -17.48 20.03
CA SER A 257 21.48 -18.52 19.89
C SER A 257 21.05 -19.63 18.92
N ALA A 258 19.80 -20.09 19.02
CA ALA A 258 19.24 -21.05 18.08
C ALA A 258 19.27 -20.51 16.64
N CYS A 259 18.93 -19.24 16.45
CA CYS A 259 18.97 -18.61 15.13
C CYS A 259 20.36 -18.61 14.52
N THR A 260 21.35 -18.07 15.25
CA THR A 260 22.72 -17.97 14.74
C THR A 260 23.32 -19.36 14.46
N SER A 261 22.92 -20.39 15.22
CA SER A 261 23.39 -21.76 15.00
C SER A 261 22.99 -22.34 13.63
N LEU A 262 21.87 -21.89 13.04
CA LEU A 262 21.38 -22.38 11.75
C LEU A 262 22.39 -22.18 10.62
N ALA A 263 23.21 -21.13 10.68
CA ALA A 263 24.23 -20.85 9.68
C ALA A 263 25.22 -22.02 9.50
N THR A 264 25.48 -22.80 10.57
CA THR A 264 26.39 -23.95 10.52
C THR A 264 25.68 -25.29 10.60
N SER A 265 24.56 -25.36 11.34
CA SER A 265 23.85 -26.61 11.63
C SER A 265 22.86 -27.03 10.54
N LEU A 266 22.33 -26.10 9.75
CA LEU A 266 21.35 -26.45 8.72
C LEU A 266 22.05 -27.19 7.56
N LYS A 267 21.63 -28.44 7.32
CA LYS A 267 22.08 -29.27 6.22
C LYS A 267 20.87 -29.78 5.45
N LEU A 268 20.59 -29.17 4.32
CA LEU A 268 19.55 -29.59 3.39
C LEU A 268 20.19 -29.79 1.99
N PRO A 269 19.73 -30.77 1.20
CA PRO A 269 20.24 -30.99 -0.16
C PRO A 269 20.12 -29.72 -1.00
N ASN A 270 21.18 -29.39 -1.76
CA ASN A 270 21.22 -28.25 -2.68
C ASN A 270 21.04 -26.85 -2.05
N VAL A 271 21.04 -26.76 -0.72
CA VAL A 271 20.91 -25.50 0.02
C VAL A 271 22.29 -25.05 0.52
N THR A 272 22.64 -23.81 0.21
CA THR A 272 23.73 -23.07 0.84
C THR A 272 23.14 -21.96 1.70
N VAL A 273 23.44 -21.97 3.01
CA VAL A 273 23.02 -20.90 3.91
C VAL A 273 24.02 -19.76 3.78
N ASN A 274 23.53 -18.59 3.36
CA ASN A 274 24.35 -17.39 3.25
C ASN A 274 24.55 -16.79 4.65
N PHE A 275 23.46 -16.64 5.40
CA PHE A 275 23.50 -16.22 6.80
C PHE A 275 22.21 -16.62 7.55
N ALA A 276 22.30 -16.66 8.88
CA ALA A 276 21.16 -16.72 9.78
C ALA A 276 21.38 -15.72 10.92
N HIS A 277 20.47 -14.75 11.05
CA HIS A 277 20.60 -13.65 11.98
C HIS A 277 19.32 -13.44 12.78
N PHE A 278 19.49 -13.29 14.09
CA PHE A 278 18.41 -12.78 14.93
C PHE A 278 18.20 -11.30 14.61
N VAL A 279 16.95 -10.94 14.35
CA VAL A 279 16.54 -9.57 14.04
C VAL A 279 15.45 -9.19 15.05
N PRO A 280 15.73 -8.28 16.00
CA PRO A 280 14.74 -7.88 16.98
C PRO A 280 13.62 -7.07 16.32
N ALA A 281 12.42 -7.17 16.90
CA ALA A 281 11.34 -6.22 16.66
C ALA A 281 11.88 -4.81 16.86
N GLY A 282 11.55 -3.88 15.96
CA GLY A 282 12.22 -2.58 15.98
C GLY A 282 13.29 -2.41 14.90
N THR A 283 13.67 -3.47 14.19
CA THR A 283 14.76 -3.33 13.21
C THR A 283 14.22 -2.89 11.86
N VAL A 284 14.80 -1.84 11.28
CA VAL A 284 14.64 -1.53 9.85
C VAL A 284 15.74 -2.26 9.09
N LEU A 285 15.41 -3.38 8.47
CA LEU A 285 16.35 -4.09 7.60
C LEU A 285 16.63 -3.25 6.37
N GLN A 286 17.90 -3.12 6.03
CA GLN A 286 18.34 -2.55 4.77
C GLN A 286 18.70 -3.69 3.82
N PHE A 287 18.19 -3.63 2.59
CA PHE A 287 18.49 -4.57 1.53
C PHE A 287 19.38 -3.90 0.51
N GLN A 288 20.48 -4.55 0.16
CA GLN A 288 21.34 -4.08 -0.92
C GLN A 288 20.51 -3.97 -2.21
N GLN A 289 20.60 -2.81 -2.85
CA GLN A 289 19.94 -2.51 -4.13
C GLN A 289 21.00 -2.41 -5.23
N ASP A 290 21.94 -3.34 -5.27
CA ASP A 290 22.99 -3.42 -6.28
C ASP A 290 22.52 -4.14 -7.54
N GLU A 291 23.24 -3.91 -8.64
CA GLU A 291 23.00 -4.53 -9.95
C GLU A 291 21.52 -4.49 -10.38
N ASN A 292 20.91 -5.65 -10.59
CA ASN A 292 19.52 -5.79 -11.03
C ASN A 292 18.51 -5.55 -9.88
N LEU A 293 18.93 -5.64 -8.61
CA LEU A 293 18.02 -5.49 -7.46
C LEU A 293 17.51 -4.07 -7.29
N VAL A 294 18.20 -3.05 -7.82
CA VAL A 294 17.68 -1.66 -7.84
C VAL A 294 16.30 -1.56 -8.51
N THR A 295 16.05 -2.39 -9.53
CA THR A 295 14.76 -2.41 -10.23
C THR A 295 13.65 -3.02 -9.39
N CYS A 296 13.98 -3.79 -8.34
CA CYS A 296 13.00 -4.30 -7.40
C CYS A 296 12.39 -3.22 -6.52
N ASN A 297 13.07 -2.08 -6.36
CA ASN A 297 12.64 -0.91 -5.58
C ASN A 297 12.15 -1.28 -4.17
N ARG A 298 12.95 -2.09 -3.45
CA ARG A 298 12.64 -2.57 -2.10
C ARG A 298 13.85 -2.37 -1.18
N PRO A 299 14.22 -1.12 -0.87
CA PRO A 299 15.48 -0.83 -0.18
C PRO A 299 15.49 -1.22 1.29
N ASN A 300 14.32 -1.28 1.94
CA ASN A 300 14.24 -1.61 3.36
C ASN A 300 12.89 -2.24 3.73
N GLN A 301 12.86 -2.86 4.92
CA GLN A 301 11.64 -3.38 5.54
C GLN A 301 11.74 -3.30 7.07
N THR A 302 10.70 -2.75 7.69
CA THR A 302 10.57 -2.71 9.15
C THR A 302 10.08 -4.05 9.69
N ILE A 303 10.73 -4.55 10.75
CA ILE A 303 10.40 -5.79 11.44
C ILE A 303 9.59 -5.50 12.70
N VAL A 304 8.37 -6.05 12.74
CA VAL A 304 7.38 -5.80 13.80
C VAL A 304 7.50 -6.79 14.96
N SER A 305 8.01 -8.00 14.71
CA SER A 305 8.20 -9.05 15.72
C SER A 305 9.61 -9.62 15.63
N ASP A 306 10.20 -10.02 16.77
CA ASP A 306 11.48 -10.73 16.80
C ASP A 306 11.46 -11.92 15.83
N ILE A 307 12.41 -11.95 14.89
CA ILE A 307 12.55 -13.04 13.92
C ILE A 307 13.96 -13.62 13.91
N CYS A 308 14.06 -14.88 13.51
CA CYS A 308 15.26 -15.40 12.90
C CYS A 308 15.15 -15.26 11.38
N ARG A 309 15.97 -14.40 10.80
CA ARG A 309 16.09 -14.21 9.35
C ARG A 309 17.17 -15.13 8.81
N VAL A 310 16.80 -16.02 7.90
CA VAL A 310 17.71 -16.96 7.24
C VAL A 310 17.69 -16.67 5.74
N ALA A 311 18.85 -16.35 5.18
CA ALA A 311 19.02 -16.18 3.74
C ALA A 311 19.81 -17.36 3.16
N MET A 312 19.32 -17.90 2.06
CA MET A 312 19.84 -19.11 1.43
C MET A 312 19.93 -18.93 -0.08
N TYR A 313 20.88 -19.63 -0.67
CA TYR A 313 20.85 -19.99 -2.08
C TYR A 313 20.44 -21.46 -2.22
N VAL A 314 19.50 -21.75 -3.11
CA VAL A 314 19.04 -23.12 -3.39
C VAL A 314 19.23 -23.41 -4.88
N SER A 315 20.13 -24.35 -5.21
CA SER A 315 20.31 -24.79 -6.60
C SER A 315 19.10 -25.60 -7.04
N THR A 316 18.50 -25.21 -8.17
CA THR A 316 17.34 -25.86 -8.78
C THR A 316 17.74 -26.69 -10.01
N SER A 317 18.87 -26.35 -10.64
CA SER A 317 19.54 -27.15 -11.68
C SER A 317 21.05 -26.86 -11.70
N SER A 318 21.76 -27.40 -12.69
CA SER A 318 23.17 -27.08 -12.94
C SER A 318 23.40 -25.64 -13.43
N ARG A 319 22.34 -24.93 -13.84
CA ARG A 319 22.41 -23.60 -14.48
C ARG A 319 21.34 -22.62 -13.98
N SER A 320 20.69 -22.94 -12.87
CA SER A 320 19.67 -22.12 -12.22
C SER A 320 19.64 -22.37 -10.71
N GLY A 321 19.11 -21.40 -9.98
CA GLY A 321 18.92 -21.47 -8.54
C GLY A 321 18.17 -20.24 -8.04
N ILE A 322 17.72 -20.31 -6.80
CA ILE A 322 16.90 -19.28 -6.18
C ILE A 322 17.60 -18.71 -4.96
N THR A 323 17.47 -17.40 -4.77
CA THR A 323 17.64 -16.78 -3.47
C THR A 323 16.35 -16.97 -2.70
N LEU A 324 16.44 -17.58 -1.52
CA LEU A 324 15.32 -17.88 -0.65
C LEU A 324 15.57 -17.23 0.72
N GLU A 325 14.59 -16.50 1.22
CA GLU A 325 14.58 -16.04 2.61
C GLU A 325 13.49 -16.71 3.41
N ALA A 326 13.80 -17.00 4.67
CA ALA A 326 12.88 -17.50 5.67
C ALA A 326 12.92 -16.62 6.92
N TRP A 327 11.76 -16.09 7.32
CA TRP A 327 11.58 -15.23 8.49
C TRP A 327 10.77 -16.01 9.52
N LEU A 328 11.46 -16.46 10.57
CA LEU A 328 10.93 -17.36 11.59
C LEU A 328 10.66 -16.55 12.88
N PRO A 329 9.41 -16.21 13.23
CA PRO A 329 9.12 -15.37 14.39
C PRO A 329 9.26 -16.09 15.73
N SER A 330 9.73 -15.39 16.77
CA SER A 330 9.79 -15.94 18.13
C SER A 330 8.40 -16.28 18.70
N THR A 331 7.37 -15.59 18.20
CA THR A 331 5.95 -15.76 18.54
C THR A 331 5.22 -16.72 17.58
N TRP A 332 5.93 -17.70 17.03
CA TRP A 332 5.38 -18.62 16.03
C TRP A 332 4.08 -19.30 16.48
N THR A 333 3.04 -19.14 15.66
CA THR A 333 1.69 -19.69 15.92
C THR A 333 1.55 -21.16 15.54
N GLY A 334 2.63 -21.78 15.03
CA GLY A 334 2.59 -23.12 14.47
C GLY A 334 2.20 -23.17 12.99
N ARG A 335 2.03 -22.03 12.32
CA ARG A 335 1.61 -21.95 10.90
C ARG A 335 2.77 -21.62 9.98
N PHE A 336 2.81 -22.23 8.81
CA PHE A 336 3.78 -21.96 7.75
C PHE A 336 3.12 -21.11 6.66
N LEU A 337 3.86 -20.21 6.02
CA LEU A 337 3.37 -19.42 4.88
C LEU A 337 4.46 -19.21 3.83
N SER A 338 4.08 -19.27 2.55
CA SER A 338 4.91 -18.76 1.44
C SER A 338 4.30 -17.50 0.82
N THR A 339 5.14 -16.53 0.51
CA THR A 339 4.78 -15.36 -0.30
C THR A 339 4.99 -15.64 -1.80
N GLY A 340 4.62 -14.68 -2.65
CA GLY A 340 4.81 -14.72 -4.10
C GLY A 340 5.74 -13.64 -4.66
N ASN A 341 5.59 -13.37 -5.95
CA ASN A 341 6.28 -12.31 -6.69
C ASN A 341 5.31 -11.46 -7.51
N GLY A 342 5.80 -10.40 -8.17
CA GLY A 342 5.03 -9.55 -9.07
C GLY A 342 5.62 -9.43 -10.48
N GLY A 343 4.78 -9.21 -11.49
CA GLY A 343 5.21 -9.08 -12.89
C GLY A 343 6.06 -10.26 -13.38
N GLN A 344 7.15 -9.98 -14.08
CA GLN A 344 8.17 -10.98 -14.48
C GLN A 344 9.41 -10.87 -13.60
N SER A 345 9.25 -10.30 -12.41
CA SER A 345 10.38 -9.99 -11.54
C SER A 345 10.86 -11.21 -10.78
N GLY A 346 12.15 -11.17 -10.45
CA GLY A 346 12.79 -11.99 -9.45
C GLY A 346 13.02 -11.23 -8.16
N CYS A 347 11.99 -10.52 -7.68
CA CYS A 347 12.07 -9.70 -6.48
C CYS A 347 11.33 -10.37 -5.33
N ILE A 348 12.03 -10.61 -4.22
CA ILE A 348 11.40 -11.05 -2.96
C ILE A 348 10.50 -9.92 -2.45
N GLN A 349 9.23 -10.22 -2.16
CA GLN A 349 8.28 -9.27 -1.56
C GLN A 349 8.50 -9.20 -0.05
N TYR A 350 9.50 -8.41 0.36
CA TYR A 350 9.88 -8.23 1.76
C TYR A 350 8.76 -7.64 2.61
N GLU A 351 7.90 -6.82 2.00
CA GLU A 351 6.67 -6.29 2.58
C GLU A 351 5.72 -7.40 3.04
N ASP A 352 5.53 -8.44 2.22
CA ASP A 352 4.67 -9.58 2.55
C ASP A 352 5.34 -10.51 3.57
N LEU A 353 6.66 -10.68 3.52
CA LEU A 353 7.41 -11.38 4.55
C LEU A 353 7.28 -10.69 5.91
N GLY A 354 7.40 -9.36 5.94
CA GLY A 354 7.21 -8.56 7.15
C GLY A 354 5.79 -8.67 7.69
N TYR A 355 4.80 -8.50 6.82
CA TYR A 355 3.38 -8.64 7.19
C TYR A 355 3.08 -10.03 7.78
N THR A 356 3.45 -11.10 7.08
CA THR A 356 3.08 -12.46 7.48
C THR A 356 3.87 -12.98 8.68
N SER A 357 5.16 -12.65 8.79
CA SER A 357 5.94 -12.98 9.99
C SER A 357 5.41 -12.25 11.23
N SER A 358 4.95 -10.99 11.10
CA SER A 358 4.33 -10.24 12.20
C SER A 358 3.06 -10.89 12.75
N LEU A 359 2.34 -11.63 11.91
CA LEU A 359 1.16 -12.41 12.29
C LEU A 359 1.52 -13.80 12.86
N GLY A 360 2.81 -14.06 13.10
CA GLY A 360 3.32 -15.28 13.70
C GLY A 360 3.38 -16.48 12.76
N PHE A 361 3.48 -16.27 11.45
CA PHE A 361 3.78 -17.33 10.48
C PHE A 361 5.29 -17.52 10.32
N ALA A 362 5.73 -18.77 10.19
CA ALA A 362 7.04 -19.04 9.62
C ALA A 362 6.95 -18.78 8.11
N ALA A 363 7.44 -17.62 7.68
CA ALA A 363 7.22 -17.09 6.35
C ALA A 363 8.44 -17.29 5.44
N VAL A 364 8.23 -17.65 4.18
CA VAL A 364 9.30 -17.74 3.17
C VAL A 364 8.95 -16.99 1.90
N GLY A 365 9.98 -16.50 1.21
CA GLY A 365 9.86 -15.77 -0.06
C GLY A 365 11.12 -15.98 -0.91
N ALA A 366 10.93 -16.22 -2.21
CA ALA A 366 12.02 -16.50 -3.15
C ALA A 366 12.08 -15.47 -4.28
N ASN A 367 13.25 -15.34 -4.90
CA ASN A 367 13.49 -14.43 -6.03
C ASN A 367 13.03 -15.00 -7.39
N ASN A 368 12.17 -16.01 -7.42
CA ASN A 368 11.61 -16.55 -8.67
C ASN A 368 12.61 -17.12 -9.70
N GLY A 369 13.89 -17.29 -9.35
CA GLY A 369 14.93 -17.86 -10.22
C GLY A 369 15.90 -16.85 -10.84
N HIS A 370 15.69 -15.54 -10.64
CA HIS A 370 16.57 -14.48 -11.14
C HIS A 370 16.49 -13.23 -10.26
N ASN A 371 17.23 -12.16 -10.59
CA ASN A 371 17.17 -10.89 -9.86
C ASN A 371 16.69 -9.76 -10.77
N GLY A 372 15.87 -8.87 -10.23
CA GLY A 372 15.36 -7.68 -10.93
C GLY A 372 14.08 -7.91 -11.72
N THR A 373 13.62 -6.90 -12.45
CA THR A 373 12.31 -6.89 -13.12
C THR A 373 12.31 -7.28 -14.60
N SER A 374 13.49 -7.47 -15.20
CA SER A 374 13.61 -7.85 -16.61
C SER A 374 13.53 -9.37 -16.81
N GLY A 375 13.01 -9.78 -17.97
CA GLY A 375 13.02 -11.16 -18.44
C GLY A 375 14.32 -11.60 -19.12
N LEU A 376 15.37 -10.78 -19.14
CA LEU A 376 16.64 -11.11 -19.79
C LEU A 376 17.23 -12.45 -19.32
N SER A 377 17.04 -12.80 -18.05
CA SER A 377 17.53 -14.07 -17.49
C SER A 377 16.86 -15.32 -18.07
N PHE A 378 15.73 -15.18 -18.77
CA PHE A 378 15.09 -16.29 -19.48
C PHE A 378 15.79 -16.62 -20.80
N TYR A 379 16.52 -15.67 -21.38
CA TYR A 379 17.13 -15.79 -22.70
C TYR A 379 18.16 -16.92 -22.73
N HIS A 380 17.95 -17.90 -23.62
CA HIS A 380 18.75 -19.13 -23.73
C HIS A 380 18.88 -19.91 -22.42
N ASN A 381 17.93 -19.75 -21.48
CA ASN A 381 17.97 -20.39 -20.16
C ASN A 381 16.59 -20.92 -19.72
N PRO A 382 16.15 -22.08 -20.26
CA PRO A 382 14.85 -22.66 -19.94
C PRO A 382 14.71 -23.04 -18.46
N GLU A 383 15.80 -23.31 -17.75
CA GLU A 383 15.76 -23.67 -16.33
C GLU A 383 15.33 -22.50 -15.43
N VAL A 384 15.76 -21.27 -15.75
CA VAL A 384 15.29 -20.06 -15.04
C VAL A 384 13.82 -19.79 -15.34
N LEU A 385 13.38 -20.06 -16.58
CA LEU A 385 11.96 -19.96 -16.92
C LEU A 385 11.10 -20.99 -16.16
N ILE A 386 11.60 -22.21 -15.96
CA ILE A 386 10.95 -23.23 -15.12
C ILE A 386 10.88 -22.79 -13.66
N ASP A 387 11.94 -22.17 -13.14
CA ASP A 387 11.94 -21.57 -11.79
C ASP A 387 10.85 -20.51 -11.65
N PHE A 388 10.75 -19.60 -12.62
CA PHE A 388 9.73 -18.54 -12.66
C PHE A 388 8.31 -19.11 -12.80
N SER A 389 8.15 -20.22 -13.53
CA SER A 389 6.84 -20.81 -13.83
C SER A 389 6.23 -21.50 -12.62
N TYR A 390 6.99 -22.35 -11.92
CA TYR A 390 6.49 -23.04 -10.72
C TYR A 390 7.58 -23.43 -9.73
N ARG A 391 8.79 -23.75 -10.19
CA ARG A 391 9.76 -24.50 -9.38
C ARG A 391 10.37 -23.67 -8.26
N SER A 392 10.53 -22.36 -8.43
CA SER A 392 11.05 -21.48 -7.37
C SER A 392 10.15 -21.51 -6.13
N LEU A 393 8.84 -21.34 -6.34
CA LEU A 393 7.85 -21.37 -5.26
C LEU A 393 7.85 -22.73 -4.55
N GLN A 394 7.72 -23.83 -5.30
CA GLN A 394 7.64 -25.18 -4.72
C GLN A 394 8.93 -25.55 -3.96
N THR A 395 10.09 -25.15 -4.49
CA THR A 395 11.39 -25.33 -3.83
C THR A 395 11.45 -24.53 -2.52
N GLY A 396 11.02 -23.26 -2.56
CA GLY A 396 10.94 -22.39 -1.39
C GLY A 396 10.05 -22.97 -0.28
N VAL A 397 8.89 -23.51 -0.65
CA VAL A 397 7.98 -24.17 0.30
C VAL A 397 8.61 -25.43 0.90
N THR A 398 9.22 -26.28 0.07
CA THR A 398 9.84 -27.53 0.52
C THR A 398 10.98 -27.25 1.51
N VAL A 399 11.89 -26.35 1.16
CA VAL A 399 13.01 -25.93 2.03
C VAL A 399 12.48 -25.22 3.27
N GLY A 400 11.50 -24.34 3.12
CA GLY A 400 10.89 -23.56 4.20
C GLY A 400 10.21 -24.42 5.25
N LYS A 401 9.42 -25.43 4.85
CA LYS A 401 8.78 -26.37 5.77
C LYS A 401 9.81 -27.20 6.54
N ALA A 402 10.84 -27.69 5.86
CA ALA A 402 11.93 -28.44 6.50
C ALA A 402 12.69 -27.57 7.51
N LEU A 403 13.06 -26.35 7.12
CA LEU A 403 13.71 -25.37 8.01
C LEU A 403 12.83 -25.04 9.23
N THR A 404 11.54 -24.80 9.01
CA THR A 404 10.57 -24.53 10.09
C THR A 404 10.54 -25.68 11.10
N GLN A 405 10.47 -26.94 10.62
CA GLN A 405 10.48 -28.11 11.49
C GLN A 405 11.79 -28.25 12.27
N ILE A 406 12.93 -28.01 11.63
CA ILE A 406 14.25 -28.06 12.27
C ILE A 406 14.37 -27.00 13.37
N PHE A 407 13.99 -25.76 13.07
CA PHE A 407 14.16 -24.62 13.97
C PHE A 407 13.26 -24.70 15.20
N TYR A 408 11.96 -24.94 15.01
CA TYR A 408 11.00 -25.04 16.11
C TYR A 408 10.92 -26.44 16.74
N LYS A 409 11.68 -27.41 16.21
CA LYS A 409 11.69 -28.82 16.64
C LYS A 409 10.31 -29.48 16.60
N ARG A 410 9.43 -28.96 15.76
CA ARG A 410 8.03 -29.40 15.60
C ARG A 410 7.54 -29.03 14.20
N ALA A 411 6.77 -29.92 13.59
CA ALA A 411 6.13 -29.66 12.31
C ALA A 411 5.12 -28.50 12.41
N HIS A 412 4.97 -27.76 11.31
CA HIS A 412 3.86 -26.80 11.19
C HIS A 412 2.51 -27.55 11.25
N THR A 413 1.48 -26.85 11.71
CA THR A 413 0.10 -27.37 11.80
C THR A 413 -0.62 -27.24 10.47
N LYS A 414 -0.46 -26.10 9.80
CA LYS A 414 -1.08 -25.75 8.52
C LYS A 414 -0.14 -24.90 7.67
N SER A 415 -0.25 -25.05 6.36
CA SER A 415 0.55 -24.39 5.32
C SER A 415 -0.32 -23.43 4.52
N TYR A 416 0.11 -22.17 4.39
CA TYR A 416 -0.66 -21.12 3.72
C TYR A 416 0.13 -20.48 2.58
N TYR A 417 -0.58 -19.89 1.63
CA TYR A 417 -0.02 -19.05 0.58
C TYR A 417 -0.68 -17.67 0.55
N LEU A 418 0.12 -16.63 0.31
CA LEU A 418 -0.33 -15.26 0.08
C LEU A 418 0.40 -14.69 -1.14
N GLY A 419 -0.34 -14.25 -2.15
CA GLY A 419 0.25 -13.56 -3.30
C GLY A 419 -0.79 -12.83 -4.16
N CYS A 420 -0.35 -11.79 -4.86
CA CYS A 420 -1.16 -10.99 -5.77
C CYS A 420 -0.48 -10.83 -7.14
N SER A 421 -1.23 -10.61 -8.22
CA SER A 421 -0.69 -10.51 -9.60
C SER A 421 -0.03 -11.83 -10.03
N THR A 422 1.27 -11.82 -10.37
CA THR A 422 2.05 -13.03 -10.60
C THR A 422 2.02 -13.98 -9.40
N GLY A 423 1.95 -13.45 -8.17
CA GLY A 423 1.71 -14.24 -6.97
C GLY A 423 0.35 -14.94 -6.99
N GLY A 424 -0.70 -14.25 -7.45
CA GLY A 424 -2.00 -14.89 -7.62
C GLY A 424 -1.93 -16.07 -8.61
N ARG A 425 -1.18 -15.91 -9.72
CA ARG A 425 -0.89 -17.02 -10.64
C ARG A 425 -0.14 -18.16 -9.96
N GLN A 426 0.94 -17.88 -9.23
CA GLN A 426 1.73 -18.88 -8.50
C GLN A 426 0.89 -19.66 -7.47
N GLY A 427 -0.03 -18.97 -6.79
CA GLY A 427 -0.99 -19.59 -5.88
C GLY A 427 -1.94 -20.55 -6.60
N LEU A 428 -2.57 -20.11 -7.70
CA LEU A 428 -3.48 -20.96 -8.48
C LEU A 428 -2.75 -22.09 -9.22
N GLU A 429 -1.51 -21.87 -9.66
CA GLU A 429 -0.62 -22.92 -10.17
C GLU A 429 -0.39 -24.00 -9.11
N SER A 430 -0.12 -23.58 -7.86
CA SER A 430 0.03 -24.51 -6.75
C SER A 430 -1.25 -25.29 -6.49
N ALA A 431 -2.42 -24.65 -6.58
CA ALA A 431 -3.69 -25.34 -6.42
C ALA A 431 -3.93 -26.41 -7.51
N GLN A 432 -3.51 -26.15 -8.75
CA GLN A 432 -3.71 -27.05 -9.89
C GLN A 432 -2.71 -28.20 -9.91
N ASP A 433 -1.42 -27.90 -9.70
CA ASP A 433 -0.33 -28.82 -9.99
C ASP A 433 0.32 -29.40 -8.74
N PHE A 434 0.13 -28.73 -7.60
CA PHE A 434 0.73 -29.10 -6.31
C PHE A 434 -0.30 -28.98 -5.17
N PRO A 435 -1.46 -29.66 -5.26
CA PRO A 435 -2.59 -29.44 -4.34
C PRO A 435 -2.25 -29.72 -2.86
N GLU A 436 -1.25 -30.56 -2.59
CA GLU A 436 -0.78 -30.89 -1.25
C GLU A 436 0.16 -29.83 -0.64
N THR A 437 0.56 -28.81 -1.41
CA THR A 437 1.53 -27.80 -0.96
C THR A 437 0.93 -26.87 0.09
N PHE A 438 -0.35 -26.50 -0.03
CA PHE A 438 -1.00 -25.54 0.87
C PHE A 438 -2.38 -26.01 1.31
N ASP A 439 -2.69 -25.82 2.59
CA ASP A 439 -4.03 -26.01 3.15
C ASP A 439 -4.95 -24.82 2.85
N GLY A 440 -4.39 -23.62 2.60
CA GLY A 440 -5.15 -22.41 2.27
C GLY A 440 -4.35 -21.46 1.38
N ILE A 441 -4.99 -20.93 0.33
CA ILE A 441 -4.36 -20.08 -0.68
C ILE A 441 -5.16 -18.78 -0.79
N LEU A 442 -4.49 -17.65 -0.59
CA LEU A 442 -5.00 -16.32 -0.90
C LEU A 442 -4.32 -15.84 -2.19
N ALA A 443 -5.07 -15.86 -3.29
CA ALA A 443 -4.61 -15.47 -4.63
C ALA A 443 -5.36 -14.22 -5.10
N GLY A 444 -4.71 -13.05 -5.01
CA GLY A 444 -5.25 -11.77 -5.48
C GLY A 444 -4.91 -11.48 -6.94
N ALA A 445 -5.83 -10.84 -7.67
CA ALA A 445 -5.69 -10.43 -9.08
C ALA A 445 -4.80 -11.38 -9.93
N PRO A 446 -5.14 -12.67 -10.06
CA PRO A 446 -4.20 -13.67 -10.56
C PRO A 446 -3.83 -13.47 -12.02
N ALA A 447 -2.53 -13.43 -12.33
CA ALA A 447 -2.02 -13.39 -13.71
C ALA A 447 -2.04 -14.79 -14.38
N ILE A 448 -3.15 -15.52 -14.22
CA ILE A 448 -3.43 -16.79 -14.90
C ILE A 448 -3.78 -16.54 -16.36
N ASP A 449 -3.82 -17.62 -17.14
CA ASP A 449 -3.94 -17.56 -18.59
C ASP A 449 -2.85 -16.66 -19.20
N ARG A 450 -1.63 -16.84 -18.66
CA ARG A 450 -0.54 -15.87 -18.77
C ARG A 450 -0.17 -15.51 -20.20
N ASN A 451 -0.08 -16.45 -21.14
CA ASN A 451 0.35 -16.08 -22.50
C ASN A 451 -0.75 -15.26 -23.20
N ARG A 452 -2.01 -15.58 -22.93
CA ARG A 452 -3.17 -14.82 -23.40
C ARG A 452 -3.25 -13.43 -22.76
N LEU A 453 -2.99 -13.33 -21.46
CA LEU A 453 -2.88 -12.05 -20.74
C LEU A 453 -1.74 -11.18 -21.29
N VAL A 454 -0.56 -11.77 -21.54
CA VAL A 454 0.57 -11.06 -22.12
C VAL A 454 0.22 -10.59 -23.53
N ALA A 455 -0.36 -11.45 -24.37
CA ALA A 455 -0.82 -11.08 -25.71
C ALA A 455 -1.88 -9.96 -25.68
N TRP A 456 -2.82 -10.02 -24.74
CA TRP A 456 -3.78 -8.96 -24.48
C TRP A 456 -3.10 -7.67 -24.00
N ASN A 457 -2.01 -7.72 -23.24
CA ASN A 457 -1.32 -6.49 -22.90
C ASN A 457 -0.66 -5.84 -24.14
N GLY A 458 -0.17 -6.66 -25.09
CA GLY A 458 0.46 -6.17 -26.32
C GLY A 458 -0.48 -5.60 -27.37
N HIS A 459 -1.71 -6.12 -27.45
CA HIS A 459 -2.63 -5.66 -28.50
C HIS A 459 -3.06 -4.19 -28.33
N PHE A 460 -2.98 -3.63 -27.11
CA PHE A 460 -3.31 -2.23 -26.85
C PHE A 460 -2.45 -1.25 -27.64
N PHE A 461 -1.15 -1.53 -27.84
CA PHE A 461 -0.30 -0.62 -28.60
C PHE A 461 -0.78 -0.48 -30.06
N GLY A 462 -1.27 -1.57 -30.66
CA GLY A 462 -1.86 -1.56 -32.00
C GLY A 462 -3.20 -0.81 -32.08
N ILE A 463 -3.93 -0.68 -30.96
CA ILE A 463 -5.18 0.08 -30.87
C ILE A 463 -4.93 1.56 -30.59
N ILE A 464 -4.07 1.85 -29.62
CA ILE A 464 -3.80 3.21 -29.10
C ILE A 464 -2.87 3.98 -30.02
N GLY A 465 -1.91 3.30 -30.64
CA GLY A 465 -0.86 3.92 -31.45
C GLY A 465 0.14 4.72 -30.61
N THR A 466 0.98 5.50 -31.29
CA THR A 466 2.00 6.34 -30.63
C THR A 466 1.43 7.69 -30.21
N ALA A 467 2.07 8.34 -29.24
CA ALA A 467 1.70 9.70 -28.81
C ALA A 467 1.78 10.77 -29.93
N ASN A 468 2.46 10.47 -31.04
CA ASN A 468 2.55 11.35 -32.21
C ASN A 468 1.40 11.14 -33.22
N SER A 469 0.55 10.12 -33.01
CA SER A 469 -0.63 9.89 -33.85
C SER A 469 -1.67 10.98 -33.63
N SER A 470 -2.33 11.42 -34.71
CA SER A 470 -3.46 12.35 -34.62
C SER A 470 -4.67 11.76 -33.88
N ASP A 471 -4.76 10.43 -33.82
CA ASP A 471 -5.85 9.71 -33.15
C ASP A 471 -5.47 9.29 -31.71
N PHE A 472 -4.28 9.61 -31.23
CA PHE A 472 -3.88 9.31 -29.86
C PHE A 472 -4.80 10.01 -28.85
N ILE A 473 -5.18 9.29 -27.79
CA ILE A 473 -6.05 9.80 -26.73
C ILE A 473 -5.17 10.18 -25.54
N SER A 474 -5.06 11.47 -25.27
CA SER A 474 -4.29 11.98 -24.14
C SER A 474 -4.91 11.60 -22.78
N ALA A 475 -4.11 11.62 -21.73
CA ALA A 475 -4.56 11.40 -20.34
C ALA A 475 -5.76 12.27 -19.94
N ALA A 476 -5.78 13.54 -20.36
CA ALA A 476 -6.88 14.46 -20.07
C ALA A 476 -8.20 14.03 -20.75
N VAL A 477 -8.12 13.48 -21.96
CA VAL A 477 -9.28 12.95 -22.67
C VAL A 477 -9.72 11.62 -22.06
N TRP A 478 -8.80 10.77 -21.59
CA TRP A 478 -9.14 9.58 -20.80
C TRP A 478 -9.87 9.91 -19.50
N ASN A 479 -9.56 11.01 -18.83
CA ASN A 479 -10.33 11.48 -17.68
C ASN A 479 -11.77 11.88 -18.07
N THR A 480 -11.94 12.50 -19.25
CA THR A 480 -13.27 12.80 -19.80
C THR A 480 -14.04 11.52 -20.13
N ILE A 481 -13.36 10.52 -20.70
CA ILE A 481 -13.93 9.19 -20.97
C ILE A 481 -14.35 8.52 -19.67
N HIS A 482 -13.51 8.51 -18.64
CA HIS A 482 -13.81 7.94 -17.33
C HIS A 482 -15.06 8.58 -16.70
N THR A 483 -15.15 9.91 -16.76
CA THR A 483 -16.33 10.64 -16.27
C THR A 483 -17.60 10.23 -17.01
N GLU A 484 -17.54 10.06 -18.33
CA GLU A 484 -18.68 9.58 -19.12
C GLU A 484 -19.01 8.11 -18.85
N VAL A 485 -18.01 7.26 -18.62
CA VAL A 485 -18.19 5.86 -18.22
C VAL A 485 -18.96 5.80 -16.89
N LEU A 486 -18.54 6.54 -15.87
CA LEU A 486 -19.28 6.65 -14.60
C LEU A 486 -20.69 7.18 -14.83
N ARG A 487 -20.86 8.25 -15.62
CA ARG A 487 -22.20 8.79 -15.94
C ARG A 487 -23.14 7.75 -16.58
N GLN A 488 -22.59 6.79 -17.33
CA GLN A 488 -23.37 5.72 -17.94
C GLN A 488 -23.56 4.50 -17.03
N CYS A 489 -22.65 4.26 -16.08
CA CYS A 489 -22.54 2.96 -15.41
C CYS A 489 -22.58 2.96 -13.88
N ASP A 490 -22.21 4.06 -13.21
CA ASP A 490 -22.18 4.18 -11.74
C ASP A 490 -23.54 3.80 -11.13
N GLY A 491 -24.61 4.44 -11.60
CA GLY A 491 -25.98 4.15 -11.16
C GLY A 491 -26.56 2.77 -11.50
N LEU A 492 -25.81 1.84 -12.12
CA LEU A 492 -26.34 0.52 -12.50
C LEU A 492 -26.57 -0.40 -11.29
N ASP A 493 -25.82 -0.23 -10.22
CA ASP A 493 -26.00 -0.96 -8.96
C ASP A 493 -27.06 -0.32 -8.03
N GLY A 494 -27.56 0.87 -8.40
CA GLY A 494 -28.57 1.62 -7.65
C GLY A 494 -28.02 2.73 -6.75
N VAL A 495 -26.70 2.92 -6.71
CA VAL A 495 -26.01 4.00 -6.00
C VAL A 495 -25.22 4.83 -7.02
N VAL A 496 -25.07 6.15 -6.78
CA VAL A 496 -24.23 7.02 -7.62
C VAL A 496 -23.16 7.59 -6.70
N ASP A 497 -22.04 6.89 -6.59
CA ASP A 497 -20.94 7.20 -5.66
C ASP A 497 -19.56 7.25 -6.35
N GLY A 498 -19.54 7.15 -7.68
CA GLY A 498 -18.32 7.14 -8.47
C GLY A 498 -17.65 5.77 -8.53
N ILE A 499 -18.32 4.70 -8.10
CA ILE A 499 -17.85 3.32 -8.17
C ILE A 499 -18.71 2.55 -9.18
N ILE A 500 -18.09 1.58 -9.86
CA ILE A 500 -18.84 0.61 -10.66
C ILE A 500 -18.75 -0.71 -9.93
N GLU A 501 -19.78 -1.04 -9.14
CA GLU A 501 -19.75 -2.20 -8.24
C GLU A 501 -19.69 -3.53 -9.01
N ASP A 502 -20.38 -3.61 -10.16
CA ASP A 502 -20.31 -4.73 -11.10
C ASP A 502 -20.04 -4.24 -12.53
N PRO A 503 -18.77 -4.20 -12.97
CA PRO A 503 -18.42 -3.73 -14.32
C PRO A 503 -18.85 -4.69 -15.43
N SER A 504 -19.35 -5.89 -15.12
CA SER A 504 -19.93 -6.78 -16.12
C SER A 504 -21.22 -6.21 -16.72
N LEU A 505 -21.93 -5.36 -15.98
CA LEU A 505 -23.14 -4.67 -16.42
C LEU A 505 -22.84 -3.40 -17.24
N CYS A 506 -21.62 -2.88 -17.16
CA CYS A 506 -21.22 -1.65 -17.81
C CYS A 506 -20.80 -1.87 -19.27
N TYR A 507 -21.53 -1.26 -20.20
CA TYR A 507 -21.22 -1.26 -21.64
C TYR A 507 -21.23 0.19 -22.17
N PRO A 508 -20.17 0.96 -21.87
CA PRO A 508 -20.16 2.38 -22.16
C PRO A 508 -20.16 2.63 -23.68
N ARG A 509 -20.88 3.67 -24.09
CA ARG A 509 -21.03 4.12 -25.47
C ARG A 509 -20.16 5.36 -25.69
N PRO A 510 -18.94 5.22 -26.25
CA PRO A 510 -18.03 6.35 -26.45
C PRO A 510 -18.59 7.39 -27.43
N GLU A 511 -19.59 7.03 -28.25
CA GLU A 511 -20.24 7.95 -29.18
C GLU A 511 -20.92 9.14 -28.48
N ALA A 512 -21.25 8.99 -27.19
CA ALA A 512 -21.78 10.09 -26.38
C ALA A 512 -20.80 11.27 -26.27
N LEU A 513 -19.50 11.03 -26.47
CA LEU A 513 -18.44 12.03 -26.44
C LEU A 513 -18.01 12.55 -27.81
N LEU A 514 -18.71 12.21 -28.91
CA LEU A 514 -18.30 12.70 -30.23
C LEU A 514 -18.30 14.23 -30.28
N CYS A 515 -17.23 14.80 -30.85
CA CYS A 515 -17.09 16.24 -31.00
C CYS A 515 -18.22 16.84 -31.83
N LYS A 516 -18.85 17.89 -31.29
CA LYS A 516 -19.81 18.73 -32.03
C LYS A 516 -19.06 19.63 -33.02
N LEU A 517 -19.76 20.07 -34.07
CA LEU A 517 -19.20 20.95 -35.09
C LEU A 517 -18.55 22.21 -34.46
N GLY A 518 -17.26 22.41 -34.72
CA GLY A 518 -16.49 23.54 -34.17
C GLY A 518 -15.92 23.36 -32.76
N SER A 519 -16.13 22.21 -32.12
CA SER A 519 -15.52 21.84 -30.83
C SER A 519 -14.44 20.78 -31.02
N SER A 520 -13.32 20.91 -30.31
CA SER A 520 -12.22 19.93 -30.31
C SER A 520 -11.66 19.66 -28.91
N ALA A 521 -12.18 20.33 -27.88
CA ALA A 521 -11.75 20.14 -26.50
C ALA A 521 -12.68 19.15 -25.77
N ASN A 522 -12.12 18.22 -25.01
CA ASN A 522 -12.83 17.26 -24.15
C ASN A 522 -13.93 16.46 -24.88
N CYS A 523 -13.65 16.05 -26.11
CA CYS A 523 -14.54 15.22 -26.93
C CYS A 523 -13.69 14.29 -27.82
N LEU A 524 -14.31 13.28 -28.41
CA LEU A 524 -13.67 12.27 -29.23
C LEU A 524 -13.92 12.52 -30.72
N THR A 525 -12.88 12.33 -31.53
CA THR A 525 -13.07 12.08 -32.97
C THR A 525 -13.75 10.71 -33.17
N PRO A 526 -14.34 10.44 -34.35
CA PRO A 526 -14.86 9.11 -34.67
C PRO A 526 -13.82 7.99 -34.51
N ASN A 527 -12.55 8.26 -34.88
CA ASN A 527 -11.46 7.30 -34.71
C ASN A 527 -11.13 7.07 -33.23
N GLN A 528 -11.05 8.13 -32.42
CA GLN A 528 -10.84 8.01 -30.98
C GLN A 528 -11.99 7.26 -30.30
N ALA A 529 -13.25 7.48 -30.70
CA ALA A 529 -14.38 6.71 -30.19
C ALA A 529 -14.26 5.21 -30.54
N GLN A 530 -13.77 4.88 -31.74
CA GLN A 530 -13.49 3.50 -32.13
C GLN A 530 -12.34 2.88 -31.31
N ILE A 531 -11.29 3.65 -31.01
CA ILE A 531 -10.20 3.24 -30.12
C ILE A 531 -10.75 2.86 -28.74
N VAL A 532 -11.58 3.73 -28.13
CA VAL A 532 -12.22 3.46 -26.83
C VAL A 532 -13.11 2.21 -26.89
N ARG A 533 -13.87 2.04 -27.98
CA ARG A 533 -14.69 0.85 -28.21
C ARG A 533 -13.84 -0.43 -28.25
N ASN A 534 -12.70 -0.39 -28.93
CA ASN A 534 -11.80 -1.54 -29.04
C ASN A 534 -11.14 -1.87 -27.69
N VAL A 535 -10.79 -0.87 -26.88
CA VAL A 535 -10.27 -1.05 -25.51
C VAL A 535 -11.26 -1.84 -24.63
N PHE A 536 -12.56 -1.55 -24.76
CA PHE A 536 -13.63 -2.24 -24.02
C PHE A 536 -14.26 -3.42 -24.78
N SER A 537 -13.53 -3.99 -25.73
CA SER A 537 -13.93 -5.19 -26.48
C SER A 537 -13.00 -6.35 -26.17
N ASP A 538 -13.53 -7.58 -26.27
CA ASP A 538 -12.72 -8.78 -26.11
C ASP A 538 -11.65 -8.85 -27.20
N TYR A 539 -10.48 -9.38 -26.84
CA TYR A 539 -9.45 -9.67 -27.82
C TYR A 539 -9.72 -11.04 -28.43
N ILE A 540 -10.09 -11.08 -29.72
CA ILE A 540 -10.56 -12.26 -30.43
C ILE A 540 -9.57 -12.65 -31.54
N ALA A 541 -9.29 -13.95 -31.67
CA ALA A 541 -8.45 -14.52 -32.73
C ALA A 541 -9.17 -14.57 -34.10
N GLU A 542 -8.43 -14.83 -35.17
CA GLU A 542 -8.98 -14.93 -36.53
C GLU A 542 -10.03 -16.05 -36.67
N ASP A 543 -9.89 -17.13 -35.90
CA ASP A 543 -10.84 -18.26 -35.84
C ASP A 543 -12.05 -18.00 -34.93
N ARG A 544 -12.20 -16.77 -34.42
CA ARG A 544 -13.22 -16.31 -33.46
C ARG A 544 -13.11 -16.91 -32.06
N SER A 545 -12.01 -17.59 -31.73
CA SER A 545 -11.74 -17.95 -30.34
C SER A 545 -11.39 -16.71 -29.52
N LEU A 546 -11.88 -16.66 -28.29
CA LEU A 546 -11.48 -15.64 -27.33
C LEU A 546 -9.99 -15.81 -27.07
N ILE A 547 -9.19 -14.74 -27.20
CA ILE A 547 -7.82 -14.68 -26.67
C ILE A 547 -7.88 -14.29 -25.20
N PHE A 548 -8.46 -13.13 -24.90
CA PHE A 548 -8.61 -12.62 -23.53
C PHE A 548 -9.80 -11.64 -23.45
N PRO A 549 -10.51 -11.57 -22.32
CA PRO A 549 -11.64 -10.66 -22.16
C PRO A 549 -11.24 -9.18 -22.25
N ARG A 550 -12.22 -8.32 -22.51
CA ARG A 550 -12.06 -6.86 -22.50
C ARG A 550 -11.45 -6.31 -21.21
N LEU A 551 -10.82 -5.14 -21.30
CA LEU A 551 -10.59 -4.34 -20.09
C LEU A 551 -11.95 -3.94 -19.50
N GLN A 552 -12.10 -4.09 -18.19
CA GLN A 552 -13.31 -3.65 -17.50
C GLN A 552 -13.38 -2.10 -17.50
N PRO A 553 -14.54 -1.50 -17.80
CA PRO A 553 -14.76 -0.07 -17.58
C PRO A 553 -14.55 0.31 -16.10
N GLY A 554 -14.06 1.53 -15.86
CA GLY A 554 -13.69 2.05 -14.53
C GLY A 554 -12.18 1.99 -14.24
N ALA A 555 -11.40 1.25 -15.03
CA ALA A 555 -9.95 1.14 -14.87
C ALA A 555 -9.14 2.14 -15.69
N GLU A 556 -9.79 3.12 -16.33
CA GLU A 556 -9.17 3.96 -17.36
C GLU A 556 -7.97 4.75 -16.81
N LEU A 557 -8.15 5.36 -15.63
CA LEU A 557 -7.15 6.25 -15.03
C LEU A 557 -5.84 5.52 -14.70
N THR A 558 -5.94 4.28 -14.22
CA THR A 558 -4.76 3.44 -13.97
C THR A 558 -4.10 2.92 -15.25
N SER A 559 -4.88 2.73 -16.31
CA SER A 559 -4.38 2.24 -17.61
C SER A 559 -3.68 3.32 -18.44
N VAL A 560 -3.87 4.62 -18.13
CA VAL A 560 -3.18 5.73 -18.83
C VAL A 560 -1.66 5.59 -18.78
N SER A 561 -1.10 5.18 -17.64
CA SER A 561 0.35 5.01 -17.46
C SER A 561 0.89 3.68 -17.98
N ASP A 562 0.03 2.77 -18.42
CA ASP A 562 0.41 1.42 -18.87
C ASP A 562 -0.16 1.15 -20.28
N GLN A 563 -1.34 0.52 -20.39
CA GLN A 563 -1.94 0.11 -21.66
C GLN A 563 -2.15 1.28 -22.64
N PHE A 564 -2.44 2.50 -22.14
CA PHE A 564 -2.77 3.65 -23.00
C PHE A 564 -1.63 4.66 -23.13
N SER A 565 -0.43 4.31 -22.66
CA SER A 565 0.74 5.20 -22.65
C SER A 565 1.25 5.59 -24.05
N GLY A 566 0.83 4.86 -25.08
CA GLY A 566 1.34 5.01 -26.44
C GLY A 566 2.75 4.45 -26.64
N MET A 567 3.18 3.58 -25.72
CA MET A 567 4.41 2.78 -25.83
C MET A 567 4.07 1.29 -25.76
N PRO A 568 4.83 0.41 -26.45
CA PRO A 568 4.66 -1.03 -26.28
C PRO A 568 4.95 -1.46 -24.85
N SER A 569 4.15 -2.40 -24.35
CA SER A 569 4.34 -2.96 -23.02
C SER A 569 5.72 -3.58 -22.82
N LYS A 570 6.36 -3.27 -21.68
CA LYS A 570 7.62 -3.92 -21.28
C LYS A 570 7.48 -5.43 -21.12
N TYR A 571 6.29 -5.90 -20.76
CA TYR A 571 6.01 -7.33 -20.56
C TYR A 571 6.04 -8.08 -21.89
N ILE A 572 5.49 -7.47 -22.94
CA ILE A 572 5.61 -7.98 -24.31
C ILE A 572 7.06 -8.00 -24.76
N GLY A 573 7.75 -6.87 -24.57
CA GLY A 573 9.12 -6.72 -25.07
C GLY A 573 10.04 -7.83 -24.59
N ASP A 574 10.10 -8.05 -23.29
CA ASP A 574 10.97 -9.08 -22.73
C ASP A 574 10.48 -10.51 -23.02
N TRP A 575 9.17 -10.77 -22.90
CA TRP A 575 8.63 -12.11 -23.12
C TRP A 575 8.87 -12.61 -24.55
N PHE A 576 8.58 -11.77 -25.55
CA PHE A 576 8.75 -12.16 -26.95
C PHE A 576 10.21 -12.20 -27.38
N LYS A 577 11.05 -11.26 -26.91
CA LYS A 577 12.48 -11.26 -27.21
C LYS A 577 13.21 -12.43 -26.59
N TYR A 578 12.94 -12.75 -25.33
CA TYR A 578 13.76 -13.67 -24.55
C TYR A 578 13.19 -15.08 -24.45
N VAL A 579 11.88 -15.26 -24.69
CA VAL A 579 11.21 -16.56 -24.52
C VAL A 579 10.57 -17.04 -25.82
N VAL A 580 9.72 -16.23 -26.47
CA VAL A 580 8.93 -16.72 -27.61
C VAL A 580 9.79 -16.87 -28.87
N TYR A 581 10.54 -15.84 -29.22
CA TYR A 581 11.35 -15.82 -30.45
C TYR A 581 12.85 -15.99 -30.21
N GLU A 582 13.30 -15.87 -28.96
CA GLU A 582 14.73 -15.83 -28.61
C GLU A 582 15.52 -14.91 -29.56
N ASN A 583 14.94 -13.75 -29.88
CA ASN A 583 15.50 -12.75 -30.77
C ASN A 583 15.47 -11.37 -30.11
N ILE A 584 16.64 -10.92 -29.63
CA ILE A 584 16.78 -9.62 -28.95
C ILE A 584 16.46 -8.40 -29.84
N THR A 585 16.44 -8.59 -31.16
CA THR A 585 16.14 -7.53 -32.14
C THR A 585 14.65 -7.46 -32.51
N TRP A 586 13.81 -8.37 -31.99
CA TRP A 586 12.37 -8.32 -32.22
C TRP A 586 11.77 -7.00 -31.71
N ASP A 587 10.94 -6.36 -32.53
CA ASP A 587 10.35 -5.06 -32.22
C ASP A 587 8.96 -5.21 -31.59
N PRO A 588 8.78 -4.81 -30.31
CA PRO A 588 7.48 -4.86 -29.63
C PRO A 588 6.38 -4.03 -30.31
N SER A 589 6.75 -3.02 -31.11
CA SER A 589 5.80 -2.21 -31.86
C SER A 589 5.13 -2.98 -33.00
N SER A 590 5.75 -4.10 -33.44
CA SER A 590 5.27 -4.95 -34.53
C SER A 590 4.32 -6.07 -34.08
N PHE A 591 4.02 -6.14 -32.77
CA PHE A 591 3.17 -7.17 -32.18
C PHE A 591 1.80 -7.24 -32.87
N ASN A 592 1.38 -8.44 -33.24
CA ASN A 592 0.11 -8.69 -33.90
C ASN A 592 -0.50 -10.05 -33.49
N ILE A 593 -1.66 -10.36 -34.06
CA ILE A 593 -2.45 -11.57 -33.72
C ILE A 593 -1.70 -12.89 -33.98
N LYS A 594 -0.75 -12.92 -34.94
CA LYS A 594 0.04 -14.13 -35.21
C LYS A 594 1.06 -14.36 -34.10
N ASP A 595 1.66 -13.30 -33.57
CA ASP A 595 2.54 -13.40 -32.40
C ASP A 595 1.77 -13.91 -31.18
N ALA A 596 0.56 -13.39 -30.96
CA ALA A 596 -0.34 -13.85 -29.90
C ALA A 596 -0.62 -15.35 -29.99
N THR A 597 -1.18 -15.80 -31.13
CA THR A 597 -1.53 -17.21 -31.35
C THR A 597 -0.31 -18.15 -31.26
N TYR A 598 0.85 -17.71 -31.76
CA TYR A 598 2.10 -18.46 -31.64
C TYR A 598 2.55 -18.63 -30.20
N SER A 599 2.58 -17.54 -29.40
CA SER A 599 2.98 -17.61 -27.98
C SER A 599 2.04 -18.49 -27.16
N ILE A 600 0.73 -18.45 -27.45
CA ILE A 600 -0.28 -19.27 -26.76
C ILE A 600 -0.07 -20.76 -27.08
N ALA A 601 0.16 -21.09 -28.36
CA ALA A 601 0.41 -22.46 -28.77
C ALA A 601 1.73 -23.03 -28.23
N LEU A 602 2.76 -22.18 -28.10
CA LEU A 602 4.07 -22.56 -27.59
C LEU A 602 4.02 -22.94 -26.10
N ASN A 603 3.22 -22.23 -25.30
CA ASN A 603 3.10 -22.36 -23.84
C ASN A 603 4.40 -22.75 -23.11
N PRO A 604 5.44 -21.88 -23.16
CA PRO A 604 6.73 -22.15 -22.56
C PRO A 604 6.61 -22.50 -21.07
N ALA A 605 7.25 -23.59 -20.64
CA ALA A 605 7.27 -24.07 -19.25
C ALA A 605 5.88 -24.26 -18.61
N ASN A 606 4.83 -24.47 -19.42
CA ASN A 606 3.45 -24.62 -18.98
C ASN A 606 2.94 -23.44 -18.11
N ILE A 607 3.35 -22.22 -18.46
CA ILE A 607 3.14 -21.04 -17.61
C ILE A 607 1.72 -20.47 -17.61
N GLU A 608 0.80 -21.02 -18.40
CA GLU A 608 -0.59 -20.54 -18.46
C GLU A 608 -1.28 -20.58 -17.09
N SER A 609 -1.03 -21.62 -16.28
CA SER A 609 -1.72 -21.83 -14.99
C SER A 609 -3.25 -21.74 -15.10
N PHE A 610 -3.81 -22.26 -16.20
CA PHE A 610 -5.24 -22.16 -16.56
C PHE A 610 -5.82 -23.50 -17.01
N LYS A 611 -5.59 -24.56 -16.22
CA LYS A 611 -6.10 -25.90 -16.56
C LYS A 611 -7.60 -26.01 -16.32
N GLY A 612 -8.32 -26.53 -17.31
CA GLY A 612 -9.73 -26.86 -17.16
C GLY A 612 -9.95 -28.04 -16.20
N PRO A 613 -11.19 -28.25 -15.69
CA PRO A 613 -11.48 -29.27 -14.67
C PRO A 613 -11.04 -30.69 -15.03
N SER A 614 -11.06 -31.06 -16.31
CA SER A 614 -10.66 -32.38 -16.80
C SER A 614 -9.14 -32.61 -16.82
N ALA A 615 -8.34 -31.55 -16.66
CA ALA A 615 -6.89 -31.59 -16.64
C ALA A 615 -6.31 -31.48 -15.21
N LEU A 616 -7.18 -31.38 -14.20
CA LEU A 616 -6.80 -31.38 -12.79
C LEU A 616 -6.58 -32.82 -12.29
N PRO A 617 -5.64 -33.06 -11.36
CA PRO A 617 -5.46 -34.36 -10.75
C PRO A 617 -6.75 -34.81 -10.03
N PRO A 618 -7.10 -36.11 -10.04
CA PRO A 618 -8.25 -36.62 -9.29
C PRO A 618 -8.00 -36.42 -7.79
N HIS A 619 -8.96 -35.79 -7.11
CA HIS A 619 -8.96 -35.60 -5.66
C HIS A 619 -9.36 -36.87 -4.90
#